data_AF-A0A318JC31-F1
#
_entry.id   AF-A0A318JC31-F1
#
_cell.length_a   1.000
_cell.length_b   1.000
_cell.length_c   1.000
_cell.angle_alpha   90.00
_cell.angle_beta   90.00
_cell.angle_gamma   90.00
#
_symmetry.space_group_name_H-M   'P 1'
#
loop_
_entity.id
_entity.type
_entity.pdbx_description
1 polymer ?
#
loop_
_entity_poly.entity_id
_entity_poly.type
_entity_poly.pdbx_seq_one_letter_code
_entity_poly.pdbx_strand_id
1 'polypeptide(L)'
;MPSTLIDNRRRTLLLSPALLLLASPLLHAASTYQKTQVDGWTLMLDQGIQSADAAARAAFMAALTEQLSKLRKLPAHAQSALRSVSIYISSGTYRAFGAQHHPSALWLKEHGYPVEFAGNIEICNWKEFTSMVKSQPCAILHEMAHAYHFQHPELDALIKRAYENAKAAGLYRKVTRDHRPELQEAYALSNHQEYFAELSEAYFGENDFYPYNNVELKKNDAQGYAMLESVWKM
;
A
#
# COMPACT_ATOMS: atom_id res chain seq x y z
N MET A 1 -82.46 -5.08 14.58
CA MET A 1 -82.64 -3.86 15.39
C MET A 1 -82.47 -4.21 16.86
N PRO A 2 -81.94 -3.34 17.73
CA PRO A 2 -81.40 -1.98 17.53
C PRO A 2 -79.87 -1.90 17.85
N SER A 3 -79.04 -1.04 17.23
CA SER A 3 -78.92 0.43 17.40
C SER A 3 -78.64 0.77 18.88
N THR A 4 -77.63 1.50 19.35
CA THR A 4 -76.90 2.71 18.92
C THR A 4 -75.96 3.03 20.12
N LEU A 5 -74.71 3.54 20.07
CA LEU A 5 -74.30 4.94 19.89
C LEU A 5 -72.81 5.06 20.28
N ILE A 6 -72.01 5.61 19.36
CA ILE A 6 -71.02 6.69 19.49
C ILE A 6 -70.48 6.99 20.90
N ASP A 7 -69.16 6.88 21.08
CA ASP A 7 -68.40 7.93 21.80
C ASP A 7 -67.07 8.22 21.09
N ASN A 8 -66.78 9.51 21.01
CA ASN A 8 -65.93 10.20 20.09
C ASN A 8 -64.70 10.70 20.85
N ARG A 9 -63.60 9.94 20.87
CA ARG A 9 -62.33 10.42 21.43
C ARG A 9 -61.33 10.69 20.33
N ARG A 10 -61.15 11.98 20.09
CA ARG A 10 -60.06 12.61 19.34
C ARG A 10 -58.72 11.92 19.66
N ARG A 11 -58.13 11.26 18.66
CA ARG A 11 -56.69 11.02 18.60
C ARG A 11 -56.14 11.84 17.45
N THR A 12 -55.47 12.92 17.83
CA THR A 12 -54.67 13.76 16.95
C THR A 12 -53.60 12.89 16.30
N LEU A 13 -53.74 12.60 15.01
CA LEU A 13 -52.64 12.05 14.20
C LEU A 13 -51.61 13.17 14.03
N LEU A 14 -50.52 13.10 14.79
CA LEU A 14 -49.28 13.78 14.42
C LEU A 14 -48.73 13.04 13.19
N LEU A 15 -48.88 13.64 12.01
CA LEU A 15 -48.05 13.29 10.87
C LEU A 15 -46.60 13.62 11.24
N SER A 16 -45.81 12.60 11.60
CA SER A 16 -44.37 12.70 11.47
C SER A 16 -44.05 12.80 9.98
N PRO A 17 -43.35 13.84 9.49
CA PRO A 17 -42.75 13.75 8.18
C PRO A 17 -41.66 12.68 8.30
N ALA A 18 -41.87 11.55 7.63
CA ALA A 18 -40.80 10.62 7.36
C ALA A 18 -39.76 11.40 6.55
N LEU A 19 -38.71 11.85 7.23
CA LEU A 19 -37.53 12.39 6.59
C LEU A 19 -36.90 11.23 5.83
N LEU A 20 -37.21 11.12 4.53
CA LEU A 20 -36.38 10.32 3.63
C LEU A 20 -34.98 10.93 3.72
N LEU A 21 -34.12 10.31 4.52
CA LEU A 21 -32.69 10.40 4.32
C LEU A 21 -32.43 9.82 2.93
N LEU A 22 -32.45 10.69 1.93
CA LEU A 22 -31.72 10.46 0.70
C LEU A 22 -30.26 10.33 1.12
N ALA A 23 -29.83 9.10 1.42
CA ALA A 23 -28.44 8.75 1.31
C ALA A 23 -28.12 8.90 -0.18
N SER A 24 -27.77 10.12 -0.59
CA SER A 24 -27.09 10.31 -1.85
C SER A 24 -25.86 9.42 -1.76
N PRO A 25 -25.71 8.38 -2.60
CA PRO A 25 -24.39 7.83 -2.77
C PRO A 25 -23.56 9.04 -3.19
N LEU A 26 -22.51 9.36 -2.44
CA LEU A 26 -21.46 10.20 -2.99
C LEU A 26 -20.99 9.43 -4.22
N LEU A 27 -21.57 9.75 -5.38
CA LEU A 27 -20.97 9.52 -6.67
C LEU A 27 -19.69 10.33 -6.59
N HIS A 28 -18.64 9.67 -6.10
CA HIS A 28 -17.31 10.19 -6.13
C HIS A 28 -17.05 10.42 -7.62
N ALA A 29 -17.08 11.69 -8.05
CA ALA A 29 -16.70 12.02 -9.41
C ALA A 29 -15.33 11.36 -9.61
N ALA A 30 -15.21 10.54 -10.68
CA ALA A 30 -13.98 9.82 -10.94
C ALA A 30 -12.82 10.81 -10.85
N SER A 31 -11.91 10.61 -9.89
CA SER A 31 -10.83 11.55 -9.65
C SER A 31 -10.03 11.67 -10.94
N THR A 32 -10.02 12.86 -11.55
CA THR A 32 -9.20 13.11 -12.73
C THR A 32 -7.76 13.28 -12.27
N TYR A 33 -6.98 12.20 -12.33
CA TYR A 33 -5.55 12.23 -12.05
C TYR A 33 -4.81 12.93 -13.19
N GLN A 34 -3.92 13.87 -12.86
CA GLN A 34 -2.98 14.42 -13.83
C GLN A 34 -1.81 13.45 -13.99
N LYS A 35 -1.63 12.93 -15.21
CA LYS A 35 -0.48 12.09 -15.56
C LYS A 35 0.77 12.94 -15.77
N THR A 36 1.88 12.54 -15.17
CA THR A 36 3.23 13.05 -15.45
C THR A 36 4.27 11.93 -15.42
N GLN A 37 5.52 12.23 -15.73
CA GLN A 37 6.63 11.28 -15.65
C GLN A 37 7.84 11.86 -14.91
N VAL A 38 8.51 11.01 -14.13
CA VAL A 38 9.77 11.30 -13.43
C VAL A 38 10.67 10.06 -13.51
N ASP A 39 11.89 10.21 -14.01
CA ASP A 39 12.86 9.10 -14.16
C ASP A 39 12.30 7.86 -14.91
N GLY A 40 11.38 8.11 -15.85
CA GLY A 40 10.67 7.08 -16.63
C GLY A 40 9.50 6.43 -15.89
N TRP A 41 9.22 6.80 -14.64
CA TRP A 41 8.06 6.34 -13.88
C TRP A 41 6.84 7.19 -14.16
N THR A 42 5.68 6.55 -14.35
CA THR A 42 4.41 7.25 -14.52
C THR A 42 3.84 7.62 -13.16
N LEU A 43 3.60 8.92 -12.94
CA LEU A 43 2.94 9.42 -11.74
C LEU A 43 1.53 9.91 -12.09
N MET A 44 0.56 9.57 -11.25
CA MET A 44 -0.84 9.95 -11.38
C MET A 44 -1.21 10.84 -10.20
N LEU A 45 -1.20 12.16 -10.41
CA LEU A 45 -1.35 13.18 -9.38
C LEU A 45 -2.82 13.49 -9.11
N ASP A 46 -3.31 13.37 -7.88
CA ASP A 46 -4.65 13.86 -7.55
C ASP A 46 -4.73 15.40 -7.53
N GLN A 47 -5.93 15.95 -7.35
CA GLN A 47 -6.11 17.41 -7.35
C GLN A 47 -5.36 18.09 -6.19
N GLY A 48 -5.26 17.44 -5.03
CA GLY A 48 -4.69 18.06 -3.83
C GLY A 48 -3.20 18.35 -3.98
N ILE A 49 -2.41 17.43 -4.55
CA ILE A 49 -1.00 17.71 -4.88
C ILE A 49 -0.84 18.67 -6.06
N GLN A 50 -1.77 18.64 -7.02
CA GLN A 50 -1.74 19.59 -8.15
C GLN A 50 -1.90 21.04 -7.69
N SER A 51 -2.77 21.30 -6.70
CA SER A 51 -3.03 22.61 -6.13
C SER A 51 -2.14 22.99 -4.93
N ALA A 52 -1.23 22.10 -4.52
CA ALA A 52 -0.35 22.35 -3.39
C ALA A 52 0.57 23.55 -3.65
N ASP A 53 0.98 24.23 -2.58
CA ASP A 53 2.00 25.27 -2.69
C ASP A 53 3.33 24.68 -3.17
N ALA A 54 4.15 25.52 -3.81
CA ALA A 54 5.36 25.10 -4.47
C ALA A 54 6.37 24.44 -3.51
N ALA A 55 6.44 24.89 -2.25
CA ALA A 55 7.40 24.38 -1.28
C ALA A 55 7.01 22.97 -0.80
N ALA A 56 5.73 22.77 -0.43
CA ALA A 56 5.23 21.46 -0.02
C ALA A 56 5.34 20.43 -1.16
N ARG A 57 4.99 20.83 -2.38
CA ARG A 57 5.13 19.96 -3.56
C ARG A 57 6.59 19.62 -3.84
N ALA A 58 7.50 20.58 -3.75
CA ALA A 58 8.94 20.34 -3.95
C ALA A 58 9.51 19.36 -2.91
N ALA A 59 9.14 19.50 -1.64
CA ALA A 59 9.57 18.59 -0.58
C ALA A 59 9.09 17.15 -0.81
N PHE A 60 7.83 16.96 -1.20
CA PHE A 60 7.30 15.66 -1.59
C PHE A 60 8.06 15.08 -2.79
N MET A 61 8.23 15.87 -3.86
CA MET A 61 8.90 15.40 -5.09
C MET A 61 10.36 15.03 -4.84
N ALA A 62 11.06 15.73 -3.94
CA ALA A 62 12.42 15.38 -3.53
C ALA A 62 12.46 14.02 -2.84
N ALA A 63 11.59 13.78 -1.86
CA ALA A 63 11.49 12.48 -1.18
C ALA A 63 11.11 11.35 -2.14
N LEU A 64 10.17 11.59 -3.07
CA LEU A 64 9.79 10.61 -4.07
C LEU A 64 10.96 10.30 -5.02
N THR A 65 11.69 11.32 -5.48
CA THR A 65 12.85 11.13 -6.36
C THR A 65 13.94 10.29 -5.68
N GLU A 66 14.17 10.51 -4.38
CA GLU A 66 15.09 9.68 -3.60
C GLU A 66 14.62 8.21 -3.54
N GLN A 67 13.34 7.97 -3.27
CA GLN A 67 12.75 6.62 -3.30
C GLN A 67 12.90 5.95 -4.67
N LEU A 68 12.58 6.66 -5.76
CA LEU A 68 12.71 6.15 -7.12
C LEU A 68 14.17 5.84 -7.50
N SER A 69 15.13 6.57 -6.94
CA SER A 69 16.56 6.32 -7.19
C SER A 69 17.01 4.95 -6.64
N LYS A 70 16.39 4.46 -5.56
CA LYS A 70 16.71 3.15 -4.94
C LYS A 70 16.34 1.99 -5.87
N LEU A 71 15.32 2.18 -6.72
CA LEU A 71 14.87 1.19 -7.70
C LEU A 71 15.92 0.92 -8.80
N ARG A 72 16.93 1.79 -8.97
CA ARG A 72 18.04 1.58 -9.91
C ARG A 72 18.91 0.37 -9.54
N LYS A 73 18.82 -0.10 -8.29
CA LYS A 73 19.53 -1.29 -7.80
C LYS A 73 18.87 -2.61 -8.23
N LEU A 74 17.61 -2.56 -8.65
CA LEU A 74 16.92 -3.73 -9.19
C LEU A 74 17.60 -4.17 -10.51
N PRO A 75 17.55 -5.46 -10.86
CA PRO A 75 18.10 -5.94 -12.12
C PRO A 75 17.31 -5.40 -13.31
N ALA A 76 17.96 -5.28 -14.47
CA ALA A 76 17.42 -4.58 -15.63
C ALA A 76 16.06 -5.12 -16.11
N HIS A 77 15.85 -6.45 -16.06
CA HIS A 77 14.58 -7.06 -16.44
C HIS A 77 13.45 -6.66 -15.48
N ALA A 78 13.71 -6.63 -14.18
CA ALA A 78 12.75 -6.19 -13.17
C ALA A 78 12.43 -4.71 -13.32
N GLN A 79 13.46 -3.86 -13.53
CA GLN A 79 13.24 -2.45 -13.84
C GLN A 79 12.34 -2.27 -15.08
N SER A 80 12.60 -3.03 -16.16
CA SER A 80 11.81 -2.95 -17.38
C SER A 80 10.35 -3.38 -17.18
N ALA A 81 10.11 -4.46 -16.44
CA ALA A 81 8.75 -4.93 -16.14
C ALA A 81 7.98 -3.91 -15.29
N LEU A 82 8.63 -3.39 -14.24
CA LEU A 82 8.02 -2.48 -13.29
C LEU A 82 7.75 -1.09 -13.86
N ARG A 83 8.37 -0.67 -14.96
CA ARG A 83 8.05 0.61 -15.62
C ARG A 83 6.58 0.71 -16.10
N SER A 84 5.87 -0.41 -16.20
CA SER A 84 4.43 -0.44 -16.47
C SER A 84 3.56 -0.04 -15.26
N VAL A 85 4.11 -0.13 -14.05
CA VAL A 85 3.44 0.20 -12.78
C VAL A 85 3.39 1.71 -12.62
N SER A 86 2.17 2.24 -12.54
CA SER A 86 1.93 3.66 -12.23
C SER A 86 1.90 3.89 -10.72
N ILE A 87 2.32 5.08 -10.30
CA ILE A 87 2.29 5.51 -8.90
C ILE A 87 1.25 6.61 -8.75
N TYR A 88 0.14 6.28 -8.09
CA TYR A 88 -0.93 7.20 -7.76
C TYR A 88 -0.60 8.00 -6.50
N ILE A 89 -0.77 9.31 -6.57
CA ILE A 89 -0.45 10.24 -5.49
C ILE A 89 -1.75 10.81 -4.95
N SER A 90 -2.21 10.24 -3.83
CA SER A 90 -3.46 10.60 -3.17
C SER A 90 -3.23 11.61 -2.04
N SER A 91 -4.25 12.41 -1.73
CA SER A 91 -4.28 13.40 -0.64
C SER A 91 -5.01 12.89 0.61
N GLY A 92 -4.94 11.57 0.88
CA GLY A 92 -5.60 10.95 2.02
C GLY A 92 -7.07 10.58 1.79
N THR A 93 -7.55 10.60 0.54
CA THR A 93 -8.96 10.37 0.19
C THR A 93 -9.48 9.01 0.67
N TYR A 94 -8.67 7.96 0.54
CA TYR A 94 -9.09 6.59 0.85
C TYR A 94 -8.39 6.03 2.10
N ARG A 95 -7.14 6.43 2.34
CA ARG A 95 -6.34 6.03 3.50
C ARG A 95 -5.46 7.19 3.94
N ALA A 96 -5.42 7.45 5.24
CA ALA A 96 -4.75 8.65 5.79
C ALA A 96 -3.21 8.59 5.73
N PHE A 97 -2.62 7.39 5.63
CA PHE A 97 -1.19 7.16 5.73
C PHE A 97 -0.79 5.86 5.04
N GLY A 98 0.43 5.80 4.50
CA GLY A 98 1.04 4.61 3.93
C GLY A 98 1.28 4.69 2.42
N ALA A 99 1.98 3.69 1.90
CA ALA A 99 1.94 3.31 0.50
C ALA A 99 1.34 1.89 0.41
N GLN A 100 0.81 1.51 -0.75
CA GLN A 100 0.25 0.18 -0.96
C GLN A 100 0.16 -0.16 -2.45
N HIS A 101 0.52 -1.37 -2.81
CA HIS A 101 0.17 -2.02 -4.07
C HIS A 101 -1.23 -2.61 -3.99
N HIS A 102 -2.03 -2.41 -5.04
CA HIS A 102 -3.44 -2.84 -5.08
C HIS A 102 -3.65 -4.00 -6.06
N PRO A 103 -3.78 -5.27 -5.63
CA PRO A 103 -3.86 -6.40 -6.54
C PRO A 103 -5.27 -6.67 -7.13
N SER A 104 -6.34 -6.10 -6.56
CA SER A 104 -7.71 -6.52 -6.86
C SER A 104 -8.64 -5.36 -7.22
N ALA A 105 -9.00 -5.27 -8.50
CA ALA A 105 -10.02 -4.33 -8.99
C ALA A 105 -11.40 -4.55 -8.34
N LEU A 106 -11.76 -5.81 -8.03
CA LEU A 106 -13.01 -6.14 -7.37
C LEU A 106 -13.04 -5.56 -5.95
N TRP A 107 -11.98 -5.81 -5.18
CA TRP A 107 -11.88 -5.29 -3.81
C TRP A 107 -11.91 -3.78 -3.80
N LEU A 108 -11.17 -3.13 -4.71
CA LEU A 108 -11.16 -1.66 -4.87
C LEU A 108 -12.57 -1.11 -5.08
N LYS A 109 -13.32 -1.70 -6.03
CA LYS A 109 -14.70 -1.31 -6.32
C LYS A 109 -15.61 -1.46 -5.10
N GLU A 110 -15.51 -2.57 -4.38
CA GLU A 110 -16.34 -2.88 -3.21
C GLU A 110 -16.04 -1.95 -2.02
N HIS A 111 -14.84 -1.38 -1.96
CA HIS A 111 -14.40 -0.51 -0.86
C HIS A 111 -14.33 0.98 -1.27
N GLY A 112 -14.84 1.35 -2.44
CA GLY A 112 -14.95 2.74 -2.87
C GLY A 112 -13.66 3.37 -3.39
N TYR A 113 -12.66 2.55 -3.74
CA TYR A 113 -11.44 3.00 -4.41
C TYR A 113 -11.61 3.03 -5.95
N PRO A 114 -10.77 3.80 -6.68
CA PRO A 114 -10.68 3.73 -8.13
C PRO A 114 -10.20 2.35 -8.56
N VAL A 115 -10.91 1.72 -9.51
CA VAL A 115 -10.53 0.39 -10.02
C VAL A 115 -9.23 0.42 -10.82
N GLU A 116 -8.85 1.58 -11.32
CA GLU A 116 -7.61 1.86 -12.05
C GLU A 116 -6.35 1.74 -11.18
N PHE A 117 -6.51 1.67 -9.85
CA PHE A 117 -5.42 1.35 -8.94
C PHE A 117 -4.97 -0.11 -9.06
N ALA A 118 -5.80 -1.01 -9.61
CA ALA A 118 -5.45 -2.42 -9.71
C ALA A 118 -4.15 -2.64 -10.51
N GLY A 119 -3.22 -3.40 -9.92
CA GLY A 119 -1.86 -3.65 -10.44
C GLY A 119 -0.89 -2.48 -10.28
N ASN A 120 -1.30 -1.40 -9.61
CA ASN A 120 -0.53 -0.18 -9.44
C ASN A 120 -0.29 0.12 -7.95
N ILE A 121 0.52 1.15 -7.70
CA ILE A 121 0.89 1.58 -6.35
C ILE A 121 0.18 2.89 -6.03
N GLU A 122 -0.27 3.05 -4.80
CA GLU A 122 -0.78 4.28 -4.24
C GLU A 122 0.14 4.78 -3.12
N ILE A 123 0.59 6.04 -3.20
CA ILE A 123 0.99 6.81 -2.03
C ILE A 123 -0.30 7.42 -1.45
N CYS A 124 -0.75 6.90 -0.32
CA CYS A 124 -2.09 7.14 0.21
C CYS A 124 -2.33 8.61 0.60
N ASN A 125 -1.29 9.25 1.13
CA ASN A 125 -1.31 10.66 1.50
C ASN A 125 0.08 11.29 1.29
N TRP A 126 0.21 12.09 0.23
CA TRP A 126 1.48 12.73 -0.12
C TRP A 126 2.03 13.66 0.96
N LYS A 127 1.17 14.23 1.82
CA LYS A 127 1.57 15.11 2.92
C LYS A 127 2.34 14.35 4.00
N GLU A 128 1.98 13.09 4.23
CA GLU A 128 2.61 12.24 5.25
C GLU A 128 3.80 11.45 4.72
N PHE A 129 3.97 11.40 3.40
CA PHE A 129 4.96 10.57 2.73
C PHE A 129 6.39 10.84 3.23
N THR A 130 6.76 12.10 3.47
CA THR A 130 8.10 12.46 3.97
C THR A 130 8.36 11.94 5.38
N SER A 131 7.33 11.81 6.22
CA SER A 131 7.45 11.20 7.55
C SER A 131 7.52 9.68 7.44
N MET A 132 6.71 9.10 6.55
CA MET A 132 6.67 7.66 6.29
C MET A 132 8.05 7.13 5.87
N VAL A 133 8.68 7.74 4.87
CA VAL A 133 9.97 7.26 4.34
C VAL A 133 11.15 7.46 5.29
N LYS A 134 10.98 8.19 6.40
CA LYS A 134 11.96 8.23 7.49
C LYS A 134 11.91 6.98 8.37
N SER A 135 10.73 6.39 8.52
CA SER A 135 10.56 5.13 9.27
C SER A 135 10.74 3.92 8.38
N GLN A 136 10.38 3.99 7.09
CA GLN A 136 10.57 2.91 6.12
C GLN A 136 11.35 3.43 4.90
N PRO A 137 12.70 3.41 4.96
CA PRO A 137 13.56 4.04 3.97
C PRO A 137 13.43 3.47 2.55
N CYS A 138 12.89 2.26 2.38
CA CYS A 138 12.71 1.63 1.08
C CYS A 138 11.23 1.36 0.74
N ALA A 139 10.29 2.13 1.29
CA ALA A 139 8.85 1.93 1.10
C ALA A 139 8.39 1.81 -0.38
N ILE A 140 8.93 2.58 -1.34
CA ILE A 140 8.54 2.39 -2.75
C ILE A 140 9.15 1.11 -3.35
N LEU A 141 10.33 0.69 -2.89
CA LEU A 141 10.89 -0.59 -3.29
C LEU A 141 10.06 -1.76 -2.75
N HIS A 142 9.56 -1.65 -1.51
CA HIS A 142 8.62 -2.59 -0.92
C HIS A 142 7.38 -2.78 -1.81
N GLU A 143 6.70 -1.68 -2.15
CA GLU A 143 5.50 -1.75 -2.99
C GLU A 143 5.80 -2.25 -4.41
N MET A 144 6.98 -1.93 -4.94
CA MET A 144 7.43 -2.47 -6.24
C MET A 144 7.74 -3.97 -6.17
N ALA A 145 8.16 -4.50 -5.02
CA ALA A 145 8.29 -5.95 -4.82
C ALA A 145 6.91 -6.62 -4.87
N HIS A 146 5.90 -6.06 -4.23
CA HIS A 146 4.52 -6.55 -4.38
C HIS A 146 4.04 -6.52 -5.83
N ALA A 147 4.27 -5.41 -6.54
CA ALA A 147 3.90 -5.30 -7.95
C ALA A 147 4.65 -6.32 -8.83
N TYR A 148 5.94 -6.55 -8.57
CA TYR A 148 6.73 -7.55 -9.30
C TYR A 148 6.21 -8.96 -9.07
N HIS A 149 5.91 -9.31 -7.81
CA HIS A 149 5.32 -10.61 -7.46
C HIS A 149 3.94 -10.78 -8.11
N PHE A 150 3.12 -9.73 -8.15
CA PHE A 150 1.82 -9.74 -8.84
C PHE A 150 1.97 -9.98 -10.36
N GLN A 151 3.00 -9.44 -10.99
CA GLN A 151 3.31 -9.66 -12.41
C GLN A 151 3.85 -11.08 -12.70
N HIS A 152 4.35 -11.79 -11.69
CA HIS A 152 5.03 -13.08 -11.82
C HIS A 152 4.45 -14.11 -10.84
N PRO A 153 3.19 -14.54 -11.04
CA PRO A 153 2.51 -15.48 -10.15
C PRO A 153 3.20 -16.84 -10.05
N GLU A 154 4.06 -17.21 -11.00
CA GLU A 154 4.87 -18.43 -10.94
C GLU A 154 5.89 -18.44 -9.80
N LEU A 155 6.22 -17.27 -9.23
CA LEU A 155 7.18 -17.13 -8.13
C LEU A 155 6.55 -17.41 -6.75
N ASP A 156 5.22 -17.41 -6.65
CA ASP A 156 4.50 -17.48 -5.37
C ASP A 156 4.87 -18.73 -4.57
N ALA A 157 4.95 -19.89 -5.23
CA ALA A 157 5.29 -21.15 -4.58
C ALA A 157 6.73 -21.17 -4.02
N LEU A 158 7.66 -20.47 -4.67
CA LEU A 158 9.04 -20.34 -4.21
C LEU A 158 9.11 -19.41 -2.99
N ILE A 159 8.46 -18.25 -3.06
CA ILE A 159 8.40 -17.26 -1.98
C ILE A 159 7.73 -17.87 -0.74
N LYS A 160 6.56 -18.51 -0.93
CA LYS A 160 5.81 -19.17 0.15
C LYS A 160 6.65 -20.24 0.85
N ARG A 161 7.44 -21.02 0.10
CA ARG A 161 8.32 -22.04 0.71
C ARG A 161 9.38 -21.42 1.61
N ALA A 162 10.04 -20.36 1.16
CA ALA A 162 11.05 -19.65 1.95
C ALA A 162 10.41 -19.04 3.22
N TYR A 163 9.24 -18.41 3.07
CA TYR A 163 8.46 -17.87 4.19
C TYR A 163 8.12 -18.94 5.24
N GLU A 164 7.57 -20.09 4.85
CA GLU A 164 7.22 -21.14 5.80
C GLU A 164 8.46 -21.71 6.51
N ASN A 165 9.59 -21.80 5.82
CA ASN A 165 10.86 -22.24 6.42
C ASN A 165 11.35 -21.21 7.46
N ALA A 166 11.33 -19.92 7.14
CA ALA A 166 11.68 -18.86 8.08
C ALA A 166 10.78 -18.86 9.33
N LYS A 167 9.47 -19.02 9.12
CA LYS A 167 8.47 -19.08 10.19
C LYS A 167 8.65 -20.31 11.09
N ALA A 168 8.95 -21.47 10.51
CA ALA A 168 9.24 -22.71 11.22
C ALA A 168 10.56 -22.64 12.01
N ALA A 169 11.56 -21.96 11.46
CA ALA A 169 12.83 -21.69 12.14
C ALA A 169 12.72 -20.63 13.25
N GLY A 170 11.57 -19.98 13.39
CA GLY A 170 11.34 -18.94 14.40
C GLY A 170 12.05 -17.62 14.11
N LEU A 171 12.51 -17.42 12.87
CA LEU A 171 13.07 -16.14 12.43
C LEU A 171 12.02 -15.04 12.55
N TYR A 172 12.48 -13.79 12.69
CA TYR A 172 11.63 -12.59 12.67
C TYR A 172 10.64 -12.43 13.84
N ARG A 173 10.53 -13.37 14.78
CA ARG A 173 9.58 -13.29 15.92
C ARG A 173 9.95 -12.27 16.99
N LYS A 174 11.24 -12.00 17.16
CA LYS A 174 11.81 -11.12 18.17
C LYS A 174 13.00 -10.39 17.58
N VAL A 175 12.72 -9.36 16.81
CA VAL A 175 13.71 -8.53 16.15
C VAL A 175 13.57 -7.08 16.58
N THR A 176 14.64 -6.31 16.42
CA THR A 176 14.60 -4.86 16.62
C THR A 176 13.99 -4.17 15.40
N ARG A 177 13.44 -2.98 15.62
CA ARG A 177 12.93 -2.07 14.58
C ARG A 177 13.53 -0.69 14.78
N ASP A 178 13.79 0.04 13.69
CA ASP A 178 14.36 1.40 13.72
C ASP A 178 15.68 1.47 14.54
N HIS A 179 16.44 0.37 14.60
CA HIS A 179 17.63 0.19 15.46
C HIS A 179 17.41 0.41 16.97
N ARG A 180 16.17 0.33 17.43
CA ARG A 180 15.83 0.46 18.86
C ARG A 180 15.94 -0.88 19.59
N PRO A 181 16.23 -0.89 20.91
CA PRO A 181 16.50 -2.12 21.64
C PRO A 181 15.26 -3.01 21.85
N GLU A 182 14.05 -2.47 21.71
CA GLU A 182 12.82 -3.23 21.90
C GLU A 182 12.65 -4.31 20.83
N LEU A 183 12.33 -5.52 21.29
CA LEU A 183 12.07 -6.66 20.42
C LEU A 183 10.58 -6.79 20.10
N GLN A 184 10.26 -7.01 18.85
CA GLN A 184 8.90 -7.24 18.35
C GLN A 184 8.89 -8.24 17.19
N GLU A 185 7.69 -8.67 16.80
CA GLU A 185 7.51 -9.48 15.61
C GLU A 185 7.68 -8.61 14.36
N ALA A 186 8.51 -9.04 13.42
CA ALA A 186 8.74 -8.30 12.17
C ALA A 186 7.52 -8.37 11.27
N TYR A 187 7.29 -7.30 10.50
CA TYR A 187 6.19 -7.25 9.54
C TYR A 187 6.27 -8.35 8.47
N ALA A 188 7.49 -8.81 8.17
CA ALA A 188 7.76 -9.97 7.32
C ALA A 188 7.04 -11.27 7.74
N LEU A 189 6.54 -11.40 8.98
CA LEU A 189 5.77 -12.58 9.40
C LEU A 189 4.27 -12.51 9.10
N SER A 190 3.75 -11.36 8.66
CA SER A 190 2.32 -11.16 8.37
C SER A 190 1.81 -12.14 7.31
N ASN A 191 2.52 -12.25 6.18
CA ASN A 191 2.28 -13.25 5.14
C ASN A 191 3.52 -13.35 4.23
N HIS A 192 3.50 -14.28 3.25
CA HIS A 192 4.64 -14.53 2.37
C HIS A 192 4.92 -13.40 1.37
N GLN A 193 3.92 -12.57 1.04
CA GLN A 193 4.10 -11.39 0.17
C GLN A 193 4.87 -10.29 0.91
N GLU A 194 4.50 -10.04 2.17
CA GLU A 194 5.19 -9.10 3.06
C GLU A 194 6.62 -9.56 3.36
N TYR A 195 6.79 -10.86 3.62
CA TYR A 195 8.11 -11.46 3.72
C TYR A 195 8.99 -11.15 2.51
N PHE A 196 8.48 -11.33 1.30
CA PHE A 196 9.25 -11.01 0.09
C PHE A 196 9.58 -9.53 -0.04
N ALA A 197 8.63 -8.64 0.27
CA ALA A 197 8.82 -7.20 0.15
C ALA A 197 9.84 -6.66 1.17
N GLU A 198 9.67 -7.01 2.45
CA GLU A 198 10.59 -6.66 3.55
C GLU A 198 12.02 -7.17 3.30
N LEU A 199 12.16 -8.43 2.86
CA LEU A 199 13.48 -8.97 2.56
C LEU A 199 14.11 -8.29 1.34
N SER A 200 13.30 -7.86 0.36
CA SER A 200 13.80 -7.09 -0.79
C SER A 200 14.32 -5.70 -0.36
N GLU A 201 13.70 -5.06 0.64
CA GLU A 201 14.23 -3.84 1.26
C GLU A 201 15.63 -4.08 1.84
N ALA A 202 15.81 -5.11 2.68
CA ALA A 202 17.11 -5.44 3.23
C ALA A 202 18.14 -5.83 2.15
N TYR A 203 17.71 -6.55 1.10
CA TYR A 203 18.59 -7.06 0.06
C TYR A 203 19.18 -5.95 -0.82
N PHE A 204 18.35 -4.99 -1.26
CA PHE A 204 18.80 -3.91 -2.14
C PHE A 204 19.13 -2.61 -1.38
N GLY A 205 18.61 -2.41 -0.18
CA GLY A 205 18.69 -1.16 0.54
C GLY A 205 18.76 -1.35 2.05
N GLU A 206 17.77 -0.78 2.71
CA GLU A 206 17.65 -0.75 4.17
C GLU A 206 16.21 -1.10 4.53
N ASN A 207 16.05 -2.10 5.40
CA ASN A 207 14.76 -2.45 6.01
C ASN A 207 14.61 -1.75 7.36
N ASP A 208 13.38 -1.50 7.82
CA ASP A 208 13.15 -0.91 9.14
C ASP A 208 13.17 -1.95 10.28
N PHE A 209 13.04 -3.24 9.96
CA PHE A 209 13.24 -4.36 10.89
C PHE A 209 14.56 -5.11 10.63
N TYR A 210 15.19 -5.62 11.69
CA TYR A 210 16.33 -6.54 11.53
C TYR A 210 15.89 -7.82 10.79
N PRO A 211 16.66 -8.31 9.80
CA PRO A 211 17.95 -7.81 9.32
C PRO A 211 17.80 -6.53 8.50
N TYR A 212 18.63 -5.52 8.81
CA TYR A 212 18.50 -4.18 8.25
C TYR A 212 19.09 -4.04 6.85
N ASN A 213 20.05 -4.90 6.50
CA ASN A 213 20.81 -4.79 5.25
C ASN A 213 21.17 -6.16 4.68
N ASN A 214 21.76 -6.16 3.49
CA ASN A 214 22.08 -7.36 2.71
C ASN A 214 23.00 -8.34 3.46
N VAL A 215 24.00 -7.83 4.17
CA VAL A 215 24.98 -8.66 4.90
C VAL A 215 24.31 -9.36 6.07
N GLU A 216 23.50 -8.63 6.83
CA GLU A 216 22.72 -9.19 7.94
C GLU A 216 21.70 -10.20 7.45
N LEU A 217 21.00 -9.89 6.35
CA LEU A 217 20.01 -10.79 5.75
C LEU A 217 20.65 -12.12 5.35
N LYS A 218 21.79 -12.07 4.66
CA LYS A 218 22.52 -13.28 4.25
C LYS A 218 22.90 -14.17 5.43
N LYS A 219 23.23 -13.56 6.57
CA LYS A 219 23.59 -14.27 7.80
C LYS A 219 22.36 -14.80 8.55
N ASN A 220 21.29 -14.01 8.62
CA ASN A 220 20.10 -14.31 9.41
C ASN A 220 19.17 -15.32 8.72
N ASP A 221 18.96 -15.16 7.41
CA ASP A 221 18.06 -16.00 6.62
C ASP A 221 18.69 -16.35 5.26
N ALA A 222 19.57 -17.35 5.27
CA ALA A 222 20.24 -17.82 4.06
C ALA A 222 19.25 -18.39 3.01
N GLN A 223 18.09 -18.92 3.43
CA GLN A 223 17.09 -19.44 2.52
C GLN A 223 16.26 -18.32 1.88
N GLY A 224 15.87 -17.32 2.66
CA GLY A 224 15.27 -16.08 2.16
C GLY A 224 16.21 -15.34 1.20
N TYR A 225 17.49 -15.27 1.55
CA TYR A 225 18.52 -14.69 0.67
C TYR A 225 18.62 -15.43 -0.68
N ALA A 226 18.67 -16.77 -0.67
CA ALA A 226 18.70 -17.58 -1.90
C ALA A 226 17.40 -17.46 -2.71
N MET A 227 16.25 -17.32 -2.04
CA MET A 227 14.98 -17.02 -2.70
C MET A 227 15.04 -15.70 -3.45
N LEU A 228 15.61 -14.65 -2.85
CA LEU A 228 15.77 -13.35 -3.50
C LEU A 228 16.69 -13.42 -4.71
N GLU A 229 17.83 -14.12 -4.62
CA GLU A 229 18.72 -14.33 -5.78
C GLU A 229 17.98 -15.02 -6.93
N SER A 230 17.11 -15.99 -6.62
CA SER A 230 16.32 -16.72 -7.62
C SER A 230 15.20 -15.87 -8.23
N VAL A 231 14.42 -15.17 -7.40
CA VAL A 231 13.28 -14.33 -7.82
C VAL A 231 13.75 -13.13 -8.63
N TRP A 232 14.78 -12.45 -8.15
CA TRP A 232 15.35 -11.29 -8.81
C TRP A 232 16.37 -11.67 -9.89
N LYS A 233 16.73 -12.96 -10.05
CA LYS A 233 17.73 -13.44 -11.04
C LYS A 233 19.04 -12.64 -10.94
N MET A 234 19.57 -12.55 -9.72
CA MET A 234 20.81 -11.85 -9.39
C MET A 234 22.05 -12.72 -9.62
#